data_AF-A0A2K2VKT5-F1
#
_entry.id   AF-A0A2K2VKT5-F1
#
_cell.length_a   1.000
_cell.length_b   1.000
_cell.length_c   1.000
_cell.angle_alpha   90.00
_cell.angle_beta   90.00
_cell.angle_gamma   90.00
#
_symmetry.space_group_name_H-M   'P 1'
#
loop_
_entity.id
_entity.type
_entity.pdbx_description
1 polymer ?
#
loop_
_entity_poly.entity_id
_entity_poly.type
_entity_poly.pdbx_seq_one_letter_code
_entity_poly.pdbx_strand_id
1 'polypeptide(L)'
;METSTAYQSYLNVMQNYQTTQGRKDYQAPFAESFELIYSKAQEEDIKLSNAKNFLESLSQSEIRTLQKYSGLADSINVNSLSAEGAYNLLMHDNEQYDFDGNGTAEVGIGKHILPVPKNMPADVQEAYISAMNSLSDKDKLMAMTLTFDPAHLDSVINNKAYTPTNMDYNYLKSRVENMLNPQNGGYTSVEAKESITAFWNAFDAAYTGDKTQSSQSQSEENSAVEKFLYDLRTKGAAKFLADLNQEKIDKMVEEYKQKLIDEMGDSPEAMEKIAKLVDEFKKNLIEEMKEKMEEELKNKDVNSVKIDTFIMTMLNNMQEEETKPLEKLLQFKN
;
A
#
# COMPACT_ATOMS: atom_id res chain seq x y z
N MET A 1 -11.44 2.94 -12.86
CA MET A 1 -10.76 4.09 -12.22
C MET A 1 -9.90 4.90 -13.21
N GLU A 2 -10.40 5.99 -13.78
CA GLU A 2 -9.51 7.05 -14.29
C GLU A 2 -9.15 7.94 -13.10
N THR A 3 -8.21 7.47 -12.31
CA THR A 3 -7.64 8.24 -11.20
C THR A 3 -6.22 8.59 -11.59
N SER A 4 -5.80 9.82 -11.33
CA SER A 4 -4.47 10.29 -11.70
C SER A 4 -3.37 9.39 -11.13
N THR A 5 -2.20 9.35 -11.77
CA THR A 5 -1.01 8.66 -11.24
C THR A 5 -0.70 9.07 -9.79
N ALA A 6 -1.00 10.33 -9.44
CA ALA A 6 -0.83 10.85 -8.08
C ALA A 6 -1.77 10.21 -7.06
N TYR A 7 -3.02 9.89 -7.42
CA TYR A 7 -3.95 9.18 -6.54
C TYR A 7 -3.50 7.73 -6.33
N GLN A 8 -3.13 7.02 -7.39
CA GLN A 8 -2.65 5.64 -7.28
C GLN A 8 -1.36 5.55 -6.45
N SER A 9 -0.43 6.49 -6.64
CA SER A 9 0.77 6.60 -5.81
C SER A 9 0.42 6.83 -4.34
N TYR A 10 -0.57 7.68 -4.06
CA TYR A 10 -1.02 7.94 -2.69
C TYR A 10 -1.65 6.69 -2.05
N LEU A 11 -2.52 5.98 -2.76
CA LEU A 11 -3.12 4.74 -2.27
C LEU A 11 -2.08 3.70 -1.89
N ASN A 12 -1.07 3.49 -2.75
CA ASN A 12 0.00 2.52 -2.49
C ASN A 12 0.75 2.82 -1.20
N VAL A 13 1.01 4.09 -0.93
CA VAL A 13 1.67 4.55 0.30
C VAL A 13 0.74 4.36 1.51
N MET A 14 -0.53 4.71 1.37
CA MET A 14 -1.53 4.67 2.44
C MET A 14 -2.00 3.27 2.84
N GLN A 15 -1.79 2.23 2.02
CA GLN A 15 -2.09 0.84 2.37
C GLN A 15 -1.43 0.40 3.69
N ASN A 16 -0.25 0.95 4.00
CA ASN A 16 0.47 0.62 5.21
C ASN A 16 0.11 1.51 6.39
N TYR A 17 -0.64 2.60 6.20
CA TYR A 17 -0.96 3.53 7.28
C TYR A 17 -2.02 2.95 8.22
N GLN A 18 -1.69 2.90 9.51
CA GLN A 18 -2.59 2.44 10.55
C GLN A 18 -3.23 3.63 11.28
N THR A 19 -4.52 3.83 11.03
CA THR A 19 -5.33 4.81 11.79
C THR A 19 -5.37 4.47 13.29
N THR A 20 -5.79 5.44 14.10
CA THR A 20 -5.86 5.30 15.55
C THR A 20 -6.86 4.22 15.97
N GLN A 21 -6.61 3.56 17.10
CA GLN A 21 -7.56 2.59 17.65
C GLN A 21 -8.90 3.25 17.95
N GLY A 22 -8.91 4.46 18.49
CA GLY A 22 -10.15 5.21 18.73
C GLY A 22 -11.00 5.43 17.47
N ARG A 23 -10.36 5.63 16.29
CA ARG A 23 -11.09 5.73 15.01
C ARG A 23 -11.67 4.37 14.59
N LYS A 24 -10.90 3.29 14.74
CA LYS A 24 -11.39 1.92 14.45
C LYS A 24 -12.57 1.54 15.33
N ASP A 25 -12.47 1.81 16.64
CA ASP A 25 -13.54 1.54 17.61
C ASP A 25 -14.82 2.32 17.27
N TYR A 26 -14.67 3.56 16.81
CA TYR A 26 -15.79 4.39 16.36
C TYR A 26 -16.48 3.80 15.11
N GLN A 27 -15.70 3.29 14.16
CA GLN A 27 -16.21 2.71 12.90
C GLN A 27 -16.77 1.30 13.04
N ALA A 28 -16.30 0.52 14.02
CA ALA A 28 -16.65 -0.89 14.19
C ALA A 28 -18.16 -1.20 14.15
N PRO A 29 -19.07 -0.42 14.77
CA PRO A 29 -20.51 -0.68 14.69
C PRO A 29 -21.14 -0.51 13.31
N PHE A 30 -20.43 0.16 12.39
CA PHE A 30 -20.92 0.50 11.05
C PHE A 30 -20.12 -0.18 9.93
N ALA A 31 -19.00 -0.84 10.26
CA ALA A 31 -18.03 -1.36 9.30
C ALA A 31 -18.66 -2.35 8.32
N GLU A 32 -19.37 -3.39 8.79
CA GLU A 32 -20.00 -4.38 7.89
C GLU A 32 -20.98 -3.73 6.90
N SER A 33 -21.80 -2.79 7.38
CA SER A 33 -22.75 -2.07 6.51
C SER A 33 -22.04 -1.13 5.54
N PHE A 34 -20.91 -0.54 5.94
CA PHE A 34 -20.07 0.27 5.07
C PHE A 34 -19.43 -0.58 3.97
N GLU A 35 -18.86 -1.74 4.29
CA GLU A 35 -18.25 -2.66 3.32
C GLU A 35 -19.24 -3.09 2.23
N LEU A 36 -20.52 -3.29 2.58
CA LEU A 36 -21.56 -3.59 1.60
C LEU A 36 -21.79 -2.43 0.62
N ILE A 37 -21.75 -1.18 1.10
CA ILE A 37 -21.88 0.01 0.25
C ILE A 37 -20.62 0.20 -0.60
N TYR A 38 -19.44 0.02 0.00
CA TYR A 38 -18.15 0.09 -0.67
C TYR A 38 -18.06 -0.94 -1.81
N SER A 39 -18.44 -2.19 -1.56
CA SER A 39 -18.46 -3.25 -2.59
C SER A 39 -19.39 -2.90 -3.76
N LYS A 40 -20.59 -2.38 -3.48
CA LYS A 40 -21.50 -1.89 -4.53
C LYS A 40 -20.88 -0.75 -5.35
N ALA A 41 -20.21 0.19 -4.68
CA ALA A 41 -19.53 1.30 -5.35
C ALA A 41 -18.36 0.79 -6.23
N GLN A 42 -17.66 -0.27 -5.82
CA GLN A 42 -16.65 -0.90 -6.68
C GLN A 42 -17.27 -1.58 -7.91
N GLU A 43 -18.37 -2.33 -7.72
CA GLU A 43 -19.11 -2.98 -8.81
C GLU A 43 -19.65 -1.98 -9.85
N GLU A 44 -20.04 -0.78 -9.41
CA GLU A 44 -20.54 0.30 -10.28
C GLU A 44 -19.43 1.19 -10.90
N ASP A 45 -18.15 0.86 -10.72
CA ASP A 45 -16.97 1.65 -11.19
C ASP A 45 -17.14 3.15 -10.86
N ILE A 46 -17.37 3.45 -9.58
CA ILE A 46 -17.57 4.82 -9.12
C ILE A 46 -16.32 5.70 -9.38
N LYS A 47 -16.60 6.91 -9.84
CA LYS A 47 -15.69 8.00 -10.24
C LYS A 47 -16.22 9.31 -9.68
N LEU A 48 -15.37 10.34 -9.68
CA LEU A 48 -15.78 11.71 -9.33
C LEU A 48 -17.05 12.17 -10.08
N SER A 49 -17.19 11.77 -11.35
CA SER A 49 -18.30 12.19 -12.21
C SER A 49 -19.65 11.52 -11.91
N ASN A 50 -19.67 10.35 -11.27
CA ASN A 50 -20.91 9.58 -11.02
C ASN A 50 -21.18 9.30 -9.53
N ALA A 51 -20.26 9.62 -8.62
CA ALA A 51 -20.41 9.36 -7.18
C ALA A 51 -21.69 9.97 -6.58
N LYS A 52 -22.10 11.17 -7.02
CA LYS A 52 -23.36 11.79 -6.58
C LYS A 52 -24.58 10.97 -6.99
N ASN A 53 -24.63 10.52 -8.24
CA ASN A 53 -25.76 9.74 -8.75
C ASN A 53 -25.87 8.40 -8.00
N PHE A 54 -24.74 7.80 -7.63
CA PHE A 54 -24.72 6.61 -6.77
C PHE A 54 -25.24 6.91 -5.38
N LEU A 55 -24.80 8.01 -4.74
CA LEU A 55 -25.34 8.42 -3.44
C LEU A 55 -26.86 8.67 -3.50
N GLU A 56 -27.40 9.19 -4.60
CA GLU A 56 -28.85 9.38 -4.78
C GLU A 56 -29.63 8.06 -4.91
N SER A 57 -28.97 6.97 -5.34
CA SER A 57 -29.59 5.65 -5.45
C SER A 57 -29.64 4.89 -4.12
N LEU A 58 -28.81 5.28 -3.15
CA LEU A 58 -28.73 4.65 -1.85
C LEU A 58 -30.00 4.87 -1.02
N SER A 59 -30.35 3.86 -0.24
CA SER A 59 -31.41 3.96 0.76
C SER A 59 -31.03 4.95 1.87
N GLN A 60 -32.05 5.47 2.58
CA GLN A 60 -31.82 6.37 3.71
C GLN A 60 -30.98 5.73 4.83
N SER A 61 -31.09 4.40 5.01
CA SER A 61 -30.25 3.62 5.93
C SER A 61 -28.80 3.59 5.49
N GLU A 62 -28.52 3.38 4.20
CA GLU A 62 -27.16 3.36 3.67
C GLU A 62 -26.51 4.75 3.76
N ILE A 63 -27.25 5.82 3.45
CA ILE A 63 -26.79 7.20 3.66
C ILE A 63 -26.46 7.45 5.14
N ARG A 64 -27.28 6.93 6.07
CA ARG A 64 -27.01 7.07 7.51
C ARG A 64 -25.78 6.26 7.93
N THR A 65 -25.55 5.09 7.34
CA THR A 65 -24.33 4.31 7.55
C THR A 65 -23.09 5.11 7.11
N LEU A 66 -23.10 5.70 5.90
CA LEU A 66 -21.99 6.54 5.43
C LEU A 66 -21.75 7.72 6.38
N GLN A 67 -22.81 8.43 6.79
CA GLN A 67 -22.70 9.54 7.74
C GLN A 67 -22.01 9.10 9.04
N LYS A 68 -22.41 7.95 9.60
CA LYS A 68 -21.89 7.45 10.88
C LYS A 68 -20.50 6.86 10.75
N TYR A 69 -20.21 6.13 9.69
CA TYR A 69 -18.88 5.57 9.43
C TYR A 69 -17.84 6.69 9.23
N SER A 70 -18.17 7.73 8.45
CA SER A 70 -17.28 8.86 8.21
C SER A 70 -17.13 9.79 9.43
N GLY A 71 -18.08 9.77 10.37
CA GLY A 71 -18.06 10.62 11.57
C GLY A 71 -18.67 12.00 11.39
N LEU A 72 -19.61 12.15 10.44
CA LEU A 72 -20.25 13.42 10.14
C LEU A 72 -21.36 13.73 11.15
N ALA A 73 -21.32 14.95 11.70
CA ALA A 73 -22.35 15.44 12.62
C ALA A 73 -23.68 15.68 11.89
N ASP A 74 -23.63 16.37 10.75
CA ASP A 74 -24.79 16.73 9.96
C ASP A 74 -25.23 15.60 9.01
N SER A 75 -26.53 15.57 8.69
CA SER A 75 -27.07 14.67 7.69
C SER A 75 -26.50 14.97 6.30
N ILE A 76 -26.26 13.93 5.51
CA ILE A 76 -25.77 14.07 4.14
C ILE A 76 -26.89 14.58 3.24
N ASN A 77 -26.68 15.75 2.63
CA ASN A 77 -27.48 16.26 1.52
C ASN A 77 -26.67 16.12 0.22
N VAL A 78 -27.01 15.15 -0.61
CA VAL A 78 -26.23 14.79 -1.82
C VAL A 78 -26.08 15.97 -2.79
N ASN A 79 -27.13 16.78 -2.92
CA ASN A 79 -27.14 17.95 -3.81
C ASN A 79 -26.11 19.01 -3.44
N SER A 80 -25.76 19.14 -2.15
CA SER A 80 -24.81 20.14 -1.66
C SER A 80 -23.35 19.66 -1.67
N LEU A 81 -23.09 18.39 -1.97
CA LEU A 81 -21.72 17.86 -1.96
C LEU A 81 -20.92 18.39 -3.15
N SER A 82 -19.59 18.41 -3.06
CA SER A 82 -18.74 18.48 -4.24
C SER A 82 -18.61 17.10 -4.90
N ALA A 83 -17.94 17.02 -6.06
CA ALA A 83 -17.60 15.72 -6.67
C ALA A 83 -16.62 14.93 -5.79
N GLU A 84 -15.64 15.62 -5.20
CA GLU A 84 -14.68 15.06 -4.26
C GLU A 84 -15.37 14.56 -2.98
N GLY A 85 -16.18 15.40 -2.34
CA GLY A 85 -16.90 15.06 -1.11
C GLY A 85 -17.85 13.88 -1.30
N ALA A 86 -18.49 13.78 -2.46
CA ALA A 86 -19.32 12.63 -2.81
C ALA A 86 -18.50 11.35 -3.02
N TYR A 87 -17.36 11.44 -3.71
CA TYR A 87 -16.49 10.29 -3.96
C TYR A 87 -15.85 9.79 -2.67
N ASN A 88 -15.22 10.66 -1.89
CA ASN A 88 -14.53 10.31 -0.65
C ASN A 88 -15.46 9.74 0.44
N LEU A 89 -16.78 10.04 0.41
CA LEU A 89 -17.77 9.39 1.28
C LEU A 89 -17.85 7.88 1.06
N LEU A 90 -17.56 7.43 -0.15
CA LEU A 90 -17.64 6.04 -0.58
C LEU A 90 -16.31 5.31 -0.45
N MET A 91 -15.29 5.95 0.12
CA MET A 91 -13.92 5.43 0.23
C MET A 91 -13.57 5.18 1.69
N HIS A 92 -12.69 4.21 1.94
CA HIS A 92 -12.07 4.04 3.26
C HIS A 92 -11.24 5.28 3.63
N ASP A 93 -10.99 5.50 4.92
CA ASP A 93 -10.22 6.66 5.40
C ASP A 93 -8.82 6.77 4.75
N ASN A 94 -8.19 5.64 4.40
CA ASN A 94 -6.88 5.60 3.73
C ASN A 94 -6.96 5.77 2.21
N GLU A 95 -8.16 5.79 1.65
CA GLU A 95 -8.44 6.00 0.22
C GLU A 95 -8.97 7.42 -0.08
N GLN A 96 -9.33 8.18 0.95
CA GLN A 96 -9.78 9.56 0.80
C GLN A 96 -8.67 10.45 0.25
N TYR A 97 -9.03 11.39 -0.62
CA TYR A 97 -8.05 12.19 -1.35
C TYR A 97 -8.53 13.61 -1.65
N ASP A 98 -7.60 14.56 -1.56
CA ASP A 98 -7.77 15.95 -1.99
C ASP A 98 -7.55 16.01 -3.52
N PHE A 99 -8.62 16.02 -4.31
CA PHE A 99 -8.56 16.01 -5.78
C PHE A 99 -8.39 17.40 -6.37
N ASP A 100 -8.93 18.43 -5.72
CA ASP A 100 -8.83 19.82 -6.20
C ASP A 100 -7.51 20.52 -5.81
N GLY A 101 -6.74 19.91 -4.91
CA GLY A 101 -5.41 20.36 -4.49
C GLY A 101 -5.44 21.57 -3.57
N ASN A 102 -6.55 21.83 -2.87
CA ASN A 102 -6.71 22.99 -1.98
C ASN A 102 -6.04 22.81 -0.59
N GLY A 103 -5.48 21.63 -0.33
CA GLY A 103 -4.79 21.29 0.92
C GLY A 103 -5.68 20.60 1.96
N THR A 104 -6.97 20.39 1.66
CA THR A 104 -7.91 19.64 2.49
C THR A 104 -8.73 18.69 1.64
N ALA A 105 -8.96 17.48 2.14
CA ALA A 105 -9.89 16.54 1.52
C ALA A 105 -11.32 16.79 2.02
N GLU A 106 -12.28 16.74 1.12
CA GLU A 106 -13.71 16.80 1.42
C GLU A 106 -14.29 15.39 1.59
N VAL A 107 -15.03 15.13 2.67
CA VAL A 107 -15.82 13.90 2.89
C VAL A 107 -17.24 14.33 3.22
N GLY A 108 -18.12 14.18 2.25
CA GLY A 108 -19.43 14.82 2.29
C GLY A 108 -19.23 16.33 2.29
N ILE A 109 -19.71 17.01 3.34
CA ILE A 109 -19.47 18.44 3.56
C ILE A 109 -18.31 18.71 4.53
N GLY A 110 -17.76 17.67 5.17
CA GLY A 110 -16.66 17.79 6.11
C GLY A 110 -15.36 18.02 5.38
N LYS A 111 -14.52 18.93 5.89
CA LYS A 111 -13.17 19.19 5.37
C LYS A 111 -12.15 18.76 6.40
N HIS A 112 -11.12 18.05 5.97
CA HIS A 112 -10.06 17.60 6.87
C HIS A 112 -8.71 17.54 6.16
N ILE A 113 -7.64 17.59 6.95
CA ILE A 113 -6.28 17.40 6.45
C ILE A 113 -6.02 15.90 6.37
N LEU A 114 -5.46 15.44 5.25
CA LEU A 114 -5.08 14.04 5.08
C LEU A 114 -4.04 13.63 6.13
N PRO A 115 -4.12 12.40 6.67
CA PRO A 115 -3.18 11.94 7.70
C PRO A 115 -1.72 11.91 7.23
N VAL A 116 -1.51 11.70 5.92
CA VAL A 116 -0.21 11.77 5.26
C VAL A 116 -0.29 12.85 4.18
N PRO A 117 0.47 13.94 4.28
CA PRO A 117 0.42 15.02 3.29
C PRO A 117 0.93 14.62 1.91
N LYS A 118 0.24 15.10 0.87
CA LYS A 118 0.60 14.87 -0.55
C LYS A 118 1.86 15.59 -1.01
N ASN A 119 2.25 16.64 -0.29
CA ASN A 119 3.41 17.48 -0.57
C ASN A 119 4.69 16.99 0.14
N MET A 120 4.68 15.77 0.68
CA MET A 120 5.88 15.06 1.11
C MET A 120 6.47 14.25 -0.06
N PRO A 121 7.81 14.24 -0.23
CA PRO A 121 8.49 13.27 -1.10
C PRO A 121 8.18 11.82 -0.71
N ALA A 122 8.24 10.88 -1.66
CA ALA A 122 7.85 9.49 -1.43
C ALA A 122 8.67 8.79 -0.33
N ASP A 123 10.00 8.97 -0.30
CA ASP A 123 10.87 8.45 0.75
C ASP A 123 10.54 9.01 2.13
N VAL A 124 10.13 10.28 2.19
CA VAL A 124 9.67 10.94 3.41
C VAL A 124 8.31 10.42 3.85
N GLN A 125 7.37 10.18 2.93
CA GLN A 125 6.06 9.59 3.24
C GLN A 125 6.20 8.18 3.82
N GLU A 126 7.05 7.34 3.23
CA GLU A 126 7.30 5.97 3.70
C GLU A 126 7.87 5.98 5.13
N ALA A 127 8.89 6.80 5.40
CA ALA A 127 9.45 6.97 6.74
C ALA A 127 8.44 7.56 7.75
N TYR A 128 7.62 8.53 7.30
CA TYR A 128 6.56 9.12 8.11
C TYR A 128 5.52 8.08 8.53
N ILE A 129 5.04 7.25 7.60
CA ILE A 129 4.08 6.18 7.90
C ILE A 129 4.67 5.15 8.84
N SER A 130 5.91 4.73 8.61
CA SER A 130 6.61 3.82 9.52
C SER A 130 6.67 4.36 10.95
N ALA A 131 7.04 5.64 11.09
CA ALA A 131 7.04 6.32 12.37
C ALA A 131 5.64 6.37 12.99
N MET A 132 4.65 6.84 12.25
CA MET A 132 3.26 6.96 12.70
C MET A 132 2.68 5.62 13.15
N ASN A 133 3.04 4.51 12.50
CA ASN A 133 2.57 3.18 12.89
C ASN A 133 3.17 2.68 14.21
N SER A 134 4.39 3.11 14.55
CA SER A 134 5.08 2.73 15.79
C SER A 134 4.58 3.47 17.03
N LEU A 135 3.86 4.58 16.84
CA LEU A 135 3.42 5.48 17.91
C LEU A 135 2.12 5.01 18.58
N SER A 136 1.95 5.39 19.85
CA SER A 136 0.66 5.32 20.52
C SER A 136 -0.35 6.29 19.89
N ASP A 137 -1.65 6.06 20.03
CA ASP A 137 -2.70 6.94 19.48
C ASP A 137 -2.52 8.41 19.89
N LYS A 138 -2.15 8.66 21.16
CA LYS A 138 -1.88 10.01 21.67
C LYS A 138 -0.70 10.64 20.92
N ASP A 139 0.38 9.88 20.75
CA ASP A 139 1.59 10.38 20.08
C ASP A 139 1.36 10.58 18.59
N LYS A 140 0.57 9.72 17.93
CA LYS A 140 0.13 9.92 16.53
C LYS A 140 -0.60 11.25 16.37
N LEU A 141 -1.60 11.52 17.22
CA LEU A 141 -2.35 12.77 17.17
C LEU A 141 -1.45 14.00 17.37
N MET A 142 -0.47 13.91 18.27
CA MET A 142 0.51 14.99 18.43
C MET A 142 1.43 15.11 17.20
N ALA A 143 1.90 14.01 16.64
CA ALA A 143 2.78 13.98 15.48
C ALA A 143 2.10 14.53 14.21
N MET A 144 0.78 14.34 14.05
CA MET A 144 0.00 14.95 12.97
C MET A 144 0.06 16.49 12.98
N THR A 145 0.36 17.12 14.13
CA THR A 145 0.51 18.59 14.17
C THR A 145 1.79 19.09 13.48
N LEU A 146 2.82 18.23 13.35
CA LEU A 146 4.08 18.54 12.70
C LEU A 146 3.93 18.71 11.18
N THR A 147 2.87 18.11 10.63
CA THR A 147 2.56 18.12 9.20
C THR A 147 1.51 19.16 8.82
N PHE A 148 1.11 20.03 9.75
CA PHE A 148 0.28 21.18 9.41
C PHE A 148 1.05 22.18 8.54
N ASP A 149 0.52 22.44 7.34
CA ASP A 149 1.08 23.39 6.39
C ASP A 149 0.63 24.82 6.73
N PRO A 150 1.55 25.72 7.15
CA PRO A 150 1.22 27.12 7.38
C PRO A 150 0.71 27.83 6.12
N ALA A 151 1.08 27.36 4.92
CA ALA A 151 0.63 27.96 3.67
C ALA A 151 -0.88 27.78 3.46
N HIS A 152 -1.47 26.70 3.97
CA HIS A 152 -2.92 26.53 3.95
C HIS A 152 -3.60 27.56 4.88
N LEU A 153 -3.05 27.80 6.07
CA LEU A 153 -3.55 28.83 6.98
C LEU A 153 -3.45 30.23 6.37
N ASP A 154 -2.32 30.55 5.72
CA ASP A 154 -2.15 31.84 5.01
C ASP A 154 -3.17 32.00 3.88
N SER A 155 -3.38 30.94 3.09
CA SER A 155 -4.38 30.90 2.01
C SER A 155 -5.78 31.25 2.52
N VAL A 156 -6.19 30.65 3.65
CA VAL A 156 -7.52 30.87 4.25
C VAL A 156 -7.64 32.26 4.86
N ILE A 157 -6.66 32.69 5.67
CA ILE A 157 -6.73 33.98 6.37
C ILE A 157 -6.64 35.16 5.40
N ASN A 158 -5.75 35.07 4.43
CA ASN A 158 -5.45 36.18 3.53
C ASN A 158 -6.16 36.07 2.17
N ASN A 159 -7.03 35.06 2.00
CA ASN A 159 -7.76 34.79 0.76
C ASN A 159 -6.83 34.77 -0.48
N LYS A 160 -5.70 34.06 -0.35
CA LYS A 160 -4.71 33.88 -1.41
C LYS A 160 -4.81 32.48 -2.00
N ALA A 161 -4.21 32.28 -3.17
CA ALA A 161 -4.05 30.95 -3.72
C ALA A 161 -3.14 30.10 -2.82
N TYR A 162 -3.58 28.89 -2.49
CA TYR A 162 -2.78 27.94 -1.75
C TYR A 162 -1.57 27.49 -2.58
N THR A 163 -0.37 27.61 -1.99
CA THR A 163 0.87 27.10 -2.56
C THR A 163 1.46 26.11 -1.57
N PRO A 164 1.42 24.78 -1.85
CA PRO A 164 1.87 23.77 -0.90
C PRO A 164 3.34 23.92 -0.53
N THR A 165 3.65 23.78 0.75
CA THR A 165 5.04 23.71 1.22
C THR A 165 5.65 22.37 0.84
N ASN A 166 6.91 22.31 0.39
CA ASN A 166 7.60 21.03 0.24
C ASN A 166 7.96 20.46 1.62
N MET A 167 7.27 19.41 2.07
CA MET A 167 7.47 18.81 3.39
C MET A 167 8.53 17.70 3.32
N ASP A 168 9.76 18.10 3.01
CA ASP A 168 10.90 17.17 3.03
C ASP A 168 11.41 16.88 4.46
N TYR A 169 12.45 16.05 4.55
CA TYR A 169 13.08 15.70 5.82
C TYR A 169 13.57 16.95 6.60
N ASN A 170 14.15 17.95 5.91
CA ASN A 170 14.67 19.15 6.58
C ASN A 170 13.53 20.03 7.11
N TYR A 171 12.41 20.10 6.38
CA TYR A 171 11.21 20.76 6.87
C TYR A 171 10.74 20.12 8.19
N LEU A 172 10.56 18.79 8.22
CA LEU A 172 10.11 18.09 9.43
C LEU A 172 11.11 18.23 10.58
N LYS A 173 12.42 18.13 10.29
CA LYS A 173 13.48 18.36 11.27
C LYS A 173 13.38 19.74 11.90
N SER A 174 13.25 20.79 11.09
CA SER A 174 13.13 22.16 11.57
C SER A 174 11.84 22.35 12.39
N ARG A 175 10.72 21.74 11.98
CA ARG A 175 9.47 21.78 12.74
C ARG A 175 9.63 21.14 14.12
N VAL A 176 10.23 19.96 14.19
CA VAL A 176 10.53 19.27 15.45
C VAL A 176 11.43 20.11 16.34
N GLU A 177 12.55 20.62 15.82
CA GLU A 177 13.49 21.44 16.59
C GLU A 177 12.82 22.69 17.18
N ASN A 178 11.99 23.36 16.38
CA ASN A 178 11.22 24.54 16.81
C ASN A 178 10.18 24.20 17.88
N MET A 179 9.51 23.05 17.79
CA MET A 179 8.54 22.64 18.81
C MET A 179 9.21 22.14 20.10
N LEU A 180 10.38 21.51 20.03
CA LEU A 180 11.13 21.09 21.22
C LEU A 180 11.78 22.28 21.94
N ASN A 181 12.23 23.28 21.16
CA ASN A 181 12.94 24.47 21.63
C ASN A 181 12.28 25.77 21.15
N PRO A 182 11.04 26.05 21.61
CA PRO A 182 10.29 27.21 21.17
C PRO A 182 11.02 28.51 21.52
N GLN A 183 11.09 29.43 20.55
CA GLN A 183 11.69 30.75 20.70
C GLN A 183 10.64 31.78 21.17
N ASN A 184 11.09 33.00 21.50
CA ASN A 184 10.22 34.15 21.82
C ASN A 184 9.23 33.91 22.97
N GLY A 185 9.62 33.14 23.98
CA GLY A 185 8.78 32.84 25.14
C GLY A 185 7.68 31.80 24.85
N GLY A 186 7.72 31.12 23.70
CA GLY A 186 6.87 29.97 23.45
C GLY A 186 7.15 28.83 24.42
N TYR A 187 6.13 28.01 24.67
CA TYR A 187 6.22 26.88 25.59
C TYR A 187 5.61 25.64 24.94
N THR A 188 6.28 24.51 25.15
CA THR A 188 5.81 23.18 24.78
C THR A 188 5.81 22.33 26.04
N SER A 189 4.68 21.69 26.33
CA SER A 189 4.55 20.87 27.54
C SER A 189 5.51 19.67 27.51
N VAL A 190 5.79 19.10 28.68
CA VAL A 190 6.68 17.93 28.78
C VAL A 190 6.11 16.77 27.97
N GLU A 191 4.80 16.52 28.08
CA GLU A 191 4.11 15.45 27.37
C GLU A 191 4.18 15.65 25.85
N ALA A 192 4.03 16.89 25.37
CA ALA A 192 4.17 17.19 23.96
C ALA A 192 5.61 16.99 23.47
N LYS A 193 6.62 17.38 24.27
CA LYS A 193 8.02 17.13 23.95
C LYS A 193 8.33 15.64 23.87
N GLU A 194 7.79 14.82 24.77
CA GLU A 194 7.94 13.37 24.76
C GLU A 194 7.35 12.76 23.48
N SER A 195 6.10 13.11 23.14
CA SER A 195 5.44 12.63 21.92
C SER A 195 6.20 13.05 20.65
N ILE A 196 6.64 14.30 20.58
CA ILE A 196 7.40 14.83 19.43
C ILE A 196 8.77 14.14 19.32
N THR A 197 9.43 13.89 20.45
CA THR A 197 10.71 13.16 20.48
C THR A 197 10.53 11.71 20.05
N ALA A 198 9.47 11.04 20.51
CA ALA A 198 9.15 9.68 20.09
C ALA A 198 8.91 9.59 18.58
N PHE A 199 8.12 10.52 18.03
CA PHE A 199 7.93 10.63 16.58
C PHE A 199 9.26 10.84 15.86
N TRP A 200 10.06 11.84 16.28
CA TRP A 200 11.30 12.19 15.59
C TRP A 200 12.30 11.03 15.59
N ASN A 201 12.46 10.33 16.72
CA ASN A 201 13.35 9.18 16.80
C ASN A 201 12.90 8.05 15.85
N ALA A 202 11.61 7.76 15.80
CA ALA A 202 11.06 6.73 14.91
C ALA A 202 11.19 7.14 13.43
N PHE A 203 10.87 8.39 13.11
CA PHE A 203 10.98 8.95 11.76
C PHE A 203 12.41 9.01 11.26
N ASP A 204 13.33 9.55 12.06
CA ASP A 204 14.74 9.65 11.70
C ASP A 204 15.38 8.27 11.55
N ALA A 205 15.05 7.31 12.43
CA ALA A 205 15.51 5.94 12.30
C ALA A 205 14.97 5.26 11.03
N ALA A 206 13.68 5.46 10.70
CA ALA A 206 13.10 4.93 9.46
C ALA A 206 13.74 5.57 8.22
N TYR A 207 13.97 6.89 8.25
CA TYR A 207 14.52 7.63 7.11
C TYR A 207 16.03 7.43 6.90
N THR A 208 16.79 7.28 7.98
CA THR A 208 18.26 7.14 7.95
C THR A 208 18.74 5.70 8.04
N GLY A 209 17.95 4.81 8.64
CA GLY A 209 18.22 3.37 8.70
C GLY A 209 18.27 2.71 7.32
N ASP A 210 17.53 3.24 6.35
CA ASP A 210 17.65 2.88 4.94
C ASP A 210 18.86 3.54 4.24
N LYS A 211 19.43 4.60 4.83
CA LYS A 211 20.58 5.33 4.27
C LYS A 211 21.94 4.86 4.81
N THR A 212 22.00 4.17 5.94
CA THR A 212 23.25 3.59 6.47
C THR A 212 23.75 2.37 5.68
N GLN A 213 22.95 1.81 4.76
CA GLN A 213 23.43 0.89 3.73
C GLN A 213 23.89 1.59 2.43
N SER A 214 23.67 2.90 2.27
CA SER A 214 24.02 3.64 1.04
C SER A 214 25.46 4.18 0.99
N SER A 215 26.26 3.94 2.03
CA SER A 215 27.63 4.44 2.12
C SER A 215 28.64 3.35 2.47
N GLN A 216 28.65 2.25 1.71
CA GLN A 216 29.86 1.55 1.26
C GLN A 216 29.50 0.30 0.45
N SER A 217 29.70 0.41 -0.87
CA SER A 217 30.08 -0.64 -1.86
C SER A 217 29.22 -0.57 -3.12
N GLN A 218 29.80 -0.04 -4.20
CA GLN A 218 29.29 -0.18 -5.57
C GLN A 218 29.33 -1.66 -5.99
N SER A 219 28.27 -2.17 -6.63
CA SER A 219 28.23 -2.47 -8.08
C SER A 219 27.05 -3.39 -8.43
N GLU A 220 26.35 -3.06 -9.52
CA GLU A 220 25.38 -3.87 -10.27
C GLU A 220 24.04 -4.30 -9.61
N GLU A 221 23.97 -4.58 -8.31
CA GLU A 221 22.70 -4.96 -7.65
C GLU A 221 21.68 -3.81 -7.53
N ASN A 222 22.16 -2.57 -7.36
CA ASN A 222 21.27 -1.40 -7.18
C ASN A 222 20.45 -1.05 -8.43
N SER A 223 20.94 -1.38 -9.63
CA SER A 223 20.16 -1.16 -10.86
C SER A 223 18.97 -2.11 -10.96
N ALA A 224 19.12 -3.33 -10.46
CA ALA A 224 18.06 -4.34 -10.47
C ALA A 224 16.98 -4.00 -9.44
N VAL A 225 17.39 -3.54 -8.25
CA VAL A 225 16.48 -3.12 -7.17
C VAL A 225 15.72 -1.85 -7.52
N GLU A 226 16.37 -0.83 -8.09
CA GLU A 226 15.68 0.38 -8.55
C GLU A 226 14.70 0.09 -9.69
N LYS A 227 15.08 -0.80 -10.61
CA LYS A 227 14.21 -1.25 -11.71
C LYS A 227 13.04 -2.09 -11.19
N PHE A 228 13.27 -2.94 -10.20
CA PHE A 228 12.24 -3.73 -9.50
C PHE A 228 11.21 -2.81 -8.82
N LEU A 229 11.66 -1.80 -8.06
CA LEU A 229 10.78 -0.85 -7.38
C LEU A 229 10.04 0.04 -8.40
N TYR A 230 10.69 0.43 -9.49
CA TYR A 230 10.07 1.18 -10.58
C TYR A 230 9.00 0.34 -11.31
N ASP A 231 9.29 -0.91 -11.64
CA ASP A 231 8.36 -1.84 -12.29
C ASP A 231 7.16 -2.16 -11.37
N LEU A 232 7.39 -2.33 -10.07
CA LEU A 232 6.35 -2.52 -9.05
C LEU A 232 5.42 -1.29 -8.94
N ARG A 233 6.01 -0.09 -8.93
CA ARG A 233 5.28 1.19 -8.81
C ARG A 233 4.51 1.55 -10.09
N THR A 234 5.00 1.19 -11.27
CA THR A 234 4.39 1.61 -12.56
C THR A 234 3.43 0.58 -13.16
N LYS A 235 3.61 -0.72 -12.89
CA LYS A 235 2.77 -1.79 -13.47
C LYS A 235 1.64 -2.25 -12.54
N GLY A 236 1.73 -1.94 -11.24
CA GLY A 236 0.77 -2.34 -10.21
C GLY A 236 1.02 -3.76 -9.69
N ALA A 237 0.77 -3.99 -8.39
CA ALA A 237 1.17 -5.21 -7.66
C ALA A 237 0.64 -6.52 -8.28
N ALA A 238 -0.58 -6.55 -8.84
CA ALA A 238 -1.14 -7.75 -9.45
C ALA A 238 -0.47 -8.12 -10.78
N LYS A 239 -0.13 -7.13 -11.62
CA LYS A 239 0.59 -7.35 -12.88
C LYS A 239 2.07 -7.60 -12.64
N PHE A 240 2.64 -6.95 -11.63
CA PHE A 240 4.00 -7.22 -11.16
C PHE A 240 4.13 -8.62 -10.54
N LEU A 241 3.15 -9.09 -9.76
CA LEU A 241 3.13 -10.47 -9.26
C LEU A 241 2.96 -11.48 -10.40
N ALA A 242 2.16 -11.17 -11.43
CA ALA A 242 2.07 -11.98 -12.64
C ALA A 242 3.39 -12.01 -13.43
N ASP A 243 4.05 -10.86 -13.60
CA ASP A 243 5.33 -10.72 -14.32
C ASP A 243 6.51 -11.32 -13.52
N LEU A 244 6.53 -11.19 -12.19
CA LEU A 244 7.53 -11.77 -11.27
C LEU A 244 7.36 -13.28 -11.16
N ASN A 245 6.12 -13.77 -11.14
CA ASN A 245 5.83 -15.20 -11.24
C ASN A 245 6.27 -15.71 -12.62
N GLN A 246 6.03 -14.97 -13.70
CA GLN A 246 6.49 -15.34 -15.04
C GLN A 246 8.02 -15.37 -15.15
N GLU A 247 8.73 -14.40 -14.59
CA GLU A 247 10.20 -14.33 -14.57
C GLU A 247 10.83 -15.46 -13.73
N LYS A 248 10.23 -15.79 -12.58
CA LYS A 248 10.66 -16.94 -11.76
C LYS A 248 10.34 -18.28 -12.42
N ILE A 249 9.17 -18.41 -13.05
CA ILE A 249 8.78 -19.59 -13.84
C ILE A 249 9.76 -19.77 -15.01
N ASP A 250 10.09 -18.68 -15.72
CA ASP A 250 10.99 -18.73 -16.87
C ASP A 250 12.45 -19.01 -16.43
N LYS A 251 12.89 -18.49 -15.26
CA LYS A 251 14.17 -18.87 -14.67
C LYS A 251 14.23 -20.34 -14.28
N MET A 252 13.18 -20.88 -13.67
CA MET A 252 13.10 -22.31 -13.32
C MET A 252 13.04 -23.21 -14.57
N VAL A 253 12.32 -22.77 -15.62
CA VAL A 253 12.25 -23.45 -16.91
C VAL A 253 13.62 -23.45 -17.61
N GLU A 254 14.35 -22.34 -17.58
CA GLU A 254 15.71 -22.28 -18.15
C GLU A 254 16.75 -23.04 -17.33
N GLU A 255 16.68 -23.05 -16.00
CA GLU A 255 17.52 -23.89 -15.15
C GLU A 255 17.25 -25.39 -15.40
N TYR A 256 15.98 -25.78 -15.56
CA TYR A 256 15.59 -27.16 -15.89
C TYR A 256 16.07 -27.55 -17.30
N LYS A 257 15.89 -26.66 -18.27
CA LYS A 257 16.39 -26.85 -19.64
C LYS A 257 17.90 -26.98 -19.69
N GLN A 258 18.64 -26.17 -18.93
CA GLN A 258 20.10 -26.25 -18.85
C GLN A 258 20.55 -27.58 -18.25
N LYS A 259 19.91 -28.06 -17.17
CA LYS A 259 20.19 -29.39 -16.61
C LYS A 259 19.94 -30.51 -17.61
N LEU A 260 18.84 -30.45 -18.37
CA LEU A 260 18.56 -31.43 -19.41
C LEU A 260 19.57 -31.39 -20.57
N ILE A 261 20.08 -30.20 -20.93
CA ILE A 261 21.17 -30.05 -21.90
C ILE A 261 22.46 -30.66 -21.35
N ASP A 262 22.78 -30.42 -20.08
CA ASP A 262 23.98 -30.96 -19.43
C ASP A 262 23.92 -32.50 -19.31
N GLU A 263 22.72 -33.09 -19.17
CA GLU A 263 22.50 -34.54 -19.06
C GLU A 263 22.33 -35.25 -20.41
N MET A 264 21.61 -34.64 -21.37
CA MET A 264 21.22 -35.28 -22.64
C MET A 264 22.05 -34.83 -23.85
N GLY A 265 22.87 -33.78 -23.69
CA GLY A 265 23.66 -33.16 -24.75
C GLY A 265 22.86 -32.21 -25.64
N ASP A 266 23.56 -31.50 -26.53
CA ASP A 266 23.03 -30.45 -27.41
C ASP A 266 22.75 -30.93 -28.84
N SER A 267 22.66 -32.26 -29.05
CA SER A 267 22.38 -32.82 -30.38
C SER A 267 20.97 -32.45 -30.86
N PRO A 268 20.72 -32.37 -32.19
CA PRO A 268 19.40 -32.05 -32.72
C PRO A 268 18.28 -32.97 -32.21
N GLU A 269 18.55 -34.27 -32.04
CA GLU A 269 17.56 -35.21 -31.48
C GLU A 269 17.39 -35.08 -29.96
N ALA A 270 18.43 -34.63 -29.24
CA ALA A 270 18.33 -34.34 -27.80
C ALA A 270 17.53 -33.06 -27.57
N MET A 271 17.78 -32.00 -28.34
CA MET A 271 17.09 -30.72 -28.24
C MET A 271 15.58 -30.83 -28.52
N GLU A 272 15.15 -31.71 -29.44
CA GLU A 272 13.72 -31.94 -29.66
C GLU A 272 13.03 -32.64 -28.48
N LYS A 273 13.75 -33.52 -27.77
CA LYS A 273 13.25 -34.17 -26.54
C LYS A 273 13.25 -33.21 -25.35
N ILE A 274 14.30 -32.41 -25.22
CA ILE A 274 14.42 -31.37 -24.18
C ILE A 274 13.27 -30.38 -24.32
N ALA A 275 12.95 -29.93 -25.54
CA ALA A 275 11.82 -29.01 -25.77
C ALA A 275 10.48 -29.59 -25.28
N LYS A 276 10.21 -30.88 -25.54
CA LYS A 276 8.99 -31.55 -25.08
C LYS A 276 8.93 -31.68 -23.56
N LEU A 277 10.06 -32.00 -22.91
CA LEU A 277 10.16 -32.11 -21.45
C LEU A 277 10.03 -30.75 -20.76
N VAL A 278 10.60 -29.70 -21.35
CA VAL A 278 10.51 -28.33 -20.84
C VAL A 278 9.08 -27.78 -20.94
N ASP A 279 8.37 -28.05 -22.05
CA ASP A 279 6.97 -27.66 -22.21
C ASP A 279 6.05 -28.38 -21.21
N GLU A 280 6.29 -29.67 -20.97
CA GLU A 280 5.54 -30.46 -19.99
C GLU A 280 5.80 -29.98 -18.55
N PHE A 281 7.05 -29.66 -18.22
CA PHE A 281 7.44 -29.07 -16.94
C PHE A 281 6.75 -27.72 -16.70
N LYS A 282 6.77 -26.82 -17.70
CA LYS A 282 6.09 -25.51 -17.62
C LYS A 282 4.59 -25.66 -17.39
N LYS A 283 3.95 -26.62 -18.04
CA LYS A 283 2.51 -26.88 -17.90
C LYS A 283 2.14 -27.41 -16.51
N ASN A 284 2.91 -28.36 -15.98
CA ASN A 284 2.66 -28.92 -14.64
C ASN A 284 2.85 -27.88 -13.54
N LEU A 285 3.87 -27.03 -13.68
CA LEU A 285 4.18 -25.98 -12.72
C LEU A 285 3.06 -24.92 -12.64
N ILE A 286 2.45 -24.59 -13.78
CA ILE A 286 1.30 -23.67 -13.84
C ILE A 286 0.05 -24.29 -13.20
N GLU A 287 -0.22 -25.58 -13.44
CA GLU A 287 -1.39 -26.25 -12.89
C GLU A 287 -1.30 -26.42 -11.36
N GLU A 288 -0.13 -26.80 -10.85
CA GLU A 288 0.10 -26.97 -9.40
C GLU A 288 -0.04 -25.64 -8.64
N MET A 289 0.43 -24.54 -9.22
CA MET A 289 0.25 -23.19 -8.65
C MET A 289 -1.23 -22.80 -8.59
N LYS A 290 -2.01 -23.18 -9.61
CA LYS A 290 -3.43 -22.87 -9.69
C LYS A 290 -4.25 -23.69 -8.69
N GLU A 291 -3.97 -24.99 -8.56
CA GLU A 291 -4.67 -25.87 -7.61
C GLU A 291 -4.44 -25.45 -6.15
N LYS A 292 -3.21 -25.09 -5.78
CA LYS A 292 -2.89 -24.65 -4.39
C LYS A 292 -3.47 -23.28 -4.06
N MET A 293 -3.54 -22.37 -5.04
CA MET A 293 -4.28 -21.11 -4.89
C MET A 293 -5.77 -21.36 -4.64
N GLU A 294 -6.38 -22.29 -5.37
CA GLU A 294 -7.79 -22.63 -5.23
C GLU A 294 -8.10 -23.38 -3.92
N GLU A 295 -7.16 -24.14 -3.37
CA GLU A 295 -7.28 -24.78 -2.04
C GLU A 295 -7.17 -23.76 -0.89
N GLU A 296 -6.24 -22.82 -0.95
CA GLU A 296 -6.09 -21.78 0.08
C GLU A 296 -7.28 -20.82 0.11
N LEU A 297 -7.89 -20.52 -1.04
CA LEU A 297 -9.12 -19.73 -1.11
C LEU A 297 -10.36 -20.43 -0.53
N LYS A 298 -10.34 -21.77 -0.37
CA LYS A 298 -11.45 -22.55 0.19
C LYS A 298 -11.39 -22.69 1.72
N ASN A 299 -10.22 -22.53 2.33
CA ASN A 299 -10.06 -22.62 3.78
C ASN A 299 -10.32 -21.24 4.43
N LYS A 300 -11.48 -21.09 5.08
CA LYS A 300 -12.01 -19.85 5.66
C LYS A 300 -11.28 -19.36 6.94
N ASP A 301 -9.99 -19.10 6.85
CA ASP A 301 -9.29 -18.27 7.86
C ASP A 301 -8.31 -17.35 7.14
N VAL A 302 -8.84 -16.22 6.64
CA VAL A 302 -8.05 -15.22 5.91
C VAL A 302 -7.54 -14.19 6.90
N ASN A 303 -6.35 -14.44 7.45
CA ASN A 303 -5.50 -13.40 8.02
C ASN A 303 -4.06 -13.58 7.49
N SER A 304 -3.67 -12.62 6.65
CA SER A 304 -2.34 -12.46 6.04
C SER A 304 -1.81 -13.66 5.26
N VAL A 305 -1.97 -13.62 3.93
CA VAL A 305 -1.09 -14.39 3.04
C VAL A 305 0.30 -13.77 3.14
N LYS A 306 1.15 -14.29 4.02
CA LYS A 306 2.59 -14.03 3.96
C LYS A 306 3.15 -14.90 2.84
N ILE A 307 3.14 -14.37 1.62
CA ILE A 307 3.67 -15.04 0.42
C ILE A 307 5.11 -15.53 0.66
N ASP A 308 5.89 -14.81 1.47
CA ASP A 308 7.24 -15.22 1.87
C ASP A 308 7.27 -16.49 2.74
N THR A 309 6.25 -16.67 3.60
CA THR A 309 6.08 -17.88 4.41
C THR A 309 5.62 -19.05 3.52
N PHE A 310 4.72 -18.80 2.57
CA PHE A 310 4.26 -19.76 1.57
C PHE A 310 5.41 -20.29 0.68
N ILE A 311 6.28 -19.40 0.18
CA ILE A 311 7.46 -19.76 -0.62
C ILE A 311 8.48 -20.55 0.22
N MET A 312 8.71 -20.15 1.48
CA MET A 312 9.56 -20.91 2.42
C MET A 312 9.01 -22.31 2.73
N THR A 313 7.68 -22.46 2.87
CA THR A 313 7.04 -23.77 3.09
C THR A 313 7.13 -24.66 1.85
N MET A 314 7.00 -24.12 0.64
CA MET A 314 7.27 -24.86 -0.60
C MET A 314 8.73 -25.32 -0.68
N LEU A 315 9.68 -24.44 -0.38
CA LEU A 315 11.12 -24.77 -0.41
C LEU A 315 11.48 -25.88 0.59
N ASN A 316 10.90 -25.85 1.80
CA ASN A 316 11.12 -26.89 2.81
C ASN A 316 10.48 -28.23 2.41
N ASN A 317 9.28 -28.21 1.81
CA ASN A 317 8.62 -29.44 1.35
C ASN A 317 9.31 -30.04 0.10
N MET A 318 9.96 -29.23 -0.73
CA MET A 318 10.79 -29.69 -1.85
C MET A 318 12.16 -30.23 -1.40
N GLN A 319 12.66 -29.80 -0.23
CA GLN A 319 13.86 -30.37 0.39
C GLN A 319 13.56 -31.66 1.18
N GLU A 320 12.36 -31.81 1.75
CA GLU A 320 11.96 -33.04 2.47
C GLU A 320 11.44 -34.16 1.56
N GLU A 321 11.07 -33.87 0.30
CA GLU A 321 10.82 -34.90 -0.73
C GLU A 321 12.06 -35.25 -1.59
N GLU A 322 13.27 -35.03 -1.07
CA GLU A 322 14.45 -35.76 -1.56
C GLU A 322 14.24 -37.26 -1.30
N THR A 323 13.65 -37.97 -2.26
CA THR A 323 14.04 -39.32 -2.74
C THR A 323 12.97 -40.05 -3.57
N LYS A 324 11.72 -39.58 -3.67
CA LYS A 324 10.65 -40.43 -4.26
C LYS A 324 10.20 -40.16 -5.71
N PRO A 325 10.25 -38.93 -6.28
CA PRO A 325 9.80 -38.73 -7.65
C PRO A 325 10.72 -39.42 -8.68
N LEU A 326 12.03 -39.41 -8.44
CA LEU A 326 13.04 -40.01 -9.32
C LEU A 326 13.00 -41.55 -9.25
N GLU A 327 12.79 -42.14 -8.07
CA GLU A 327 12.64 -43.60 -7.92
C GLU A 327 11.34 -44.14 -8.55
N LYS A 328 10.24 -43.37 -8.49
CA LYS A 328 8.97 -43.75 -9.16
C LYS A 328 9.09 -43.73 -10.68
N LEU A 329 9.90 -42.85 -11.26
CA LEU A 329 10.11 -42.76 -12.71
C LEU A 329 11.12 -43.79 -13.24
N LEU A 330 12.04 -44.26 -12.39
CA LEU A 330 13.00 -45.32 -12.75
C LEU A 330 12.42 -46.74 -12.66
N GLN A 331 11.23 -46.95 -12.07
CA GLN A 331 10.56 -48.26 -12.04
C GLN A 331 9.80 -48.63 -13.33
N PHE A 332 9.79 -47.76 -14.35
CA PHE A 332 9.21 -48.08 -15.67
C PHE A 332 10.22 -48.57 -16.72
N LYS A 333 11.41 -49.01 -16.29
CA LYS A 333 12.29 -49.84 -17.11
C LYS A 333 12.79 -51.06 -16.32
N ASN A 334 12.19 -52.19 -16.67
CA ASN A 334 12.40 -53.59 -16.26
C ASN A 334 11.63 -54.10 -15.05
#